data_AF-A0A2L2YYP5-F1
#
_entry.id   AF-A0A2L2YYP5-F1
#
_cell.length_a   1.000
_cell.length_b   1.000
_cell.length_c   1.000
_cell.angle_alpha   90.00
_cell.angle_beta   90.00
_cell.angle_gamma   90.00
#
_symmetry.space_group_name_H-M   'P 1'
#
loop_
_entity.id
_entity.type
_entity.pdbx_description
1 polymer ?
#
loop_
_entity_poly.entity_id
_entity_poly.type
_entity_poly.pdbx_seq_one_letter_code
_entity_poly.pdbx_strand_id
1 'polypeptide(L)' 'ELNSDGGYWIGGCPSLPTALPEDYYHGFQGCIESVVIDGDPLHLVMHGTGEVTFCDGS' A
#
# COMPACT_ATOMS: atom_id res chain seq x y z
N GLU A 1 21.39 2.43 -8.36
CA GLU A 1 20.29 3.19 -7.73
C GLU A 1 19.00 2.90 -8.46
N LEU A 2 17.93 2.60 -7.72
CA LEU A 2 16.57 2.64 -8.26
C LEU A 2 16.13 4.11 -8.15
N ASN A 3 15.92 4.77 -9.29
CA ASN A 3 15.46 6.16 -9.30
C ASN A 3 13.94 6.17 -9.07
N SER A 4 13.53 6.32 -7.81
CA SER A 4 12.14 6.55 -7.40
C SER A 4 12.01 7.89 -6.71
N ASP A 5 10.80 8.44 -6.70
CA ASP A 5 10.45 9.64 -5.93
C ASP A 5 10.30 9.37 -4.42
N GLY A 6 10.44 8.11 -3.98
CA GLY A 6 10.32 7.70 -2.58
C GLY A 6 8.87 7.57 -2.10
N GLY A 7 7.90 7.68 -3.02
CA GLY A 7 6.49 7.42 -2.73
C GLY A 7 6.19 5.93 -2.64
N TYR A 8 5.38 5.55 -1.65
CA TYR A 8 4.86 4.19 -1.51
C TYR A 8 3.34 4.21 -1.50
N TRP A 9 2.74 3.19 -2.10
CA TRP A 9 1.29 3.00 -2.10
C TRP A 9 0.93 1.64 -1.51
N ILE A 10 -0.04 1.63 -0.60
CA ILE A 10 -0.54 0.44 0.08
C ILE A 10 -2.03 0.32 -0.24
N GLY A 11 -2.49 -0.88 -0.60
CA GLY A 11 -3.89 -1.12 -0.97
C GLY A 11 -4.17 -0.97 -2.47
N GLY A 12 -3.32 -0.28 -3.23
CA GLY A 12 -3.47 -0.08 -4.68
C GLY A 12 -2.65 1.12 -5.14
N CYS A 13 -2.62 1.40 -6.44
CA CYS A 13 -1.89 2.54 -7.00
C CYS A 13 -2.85 3.44 -7.81
N PRO A 14 -2.84 4.78 -7.62
CA PRO A 14 -3.79 5.69 -8.26
C PRO A 14 -3.62 5.78 -9.78
N SER A 15 -2.43 5.49 -10.31
CA SER A 15 -2.17 5.47 -11.75
C SER A 15 -1.24 4.31 -12.07
N LEU A 16 -1.77 3.33 -12.80
CA LEU A 16 -1.02 2.18 -13.27
C LEU A 16 -0.77 2.30 -14.78
N PRO A 17 0.41 1.88 -15.27
CA PRO A 17 0.65 1.77 -16.69
C PRO A 17 -0.28 0.71 -17.30
N THR A 18 -0.43 0.76 -18.62
CA THR A 18 -1.15 -0.29 -19.36
C THR A 18 -0.30 -1.56 -19.47
N ALA A 19 -0.94 -2.70 -19.73
CA ALA A 19 -0.31 -4.00 -19.97
C ALA A 19 0.38 -4.66 -18.74
N LEU A 20 -0.09 -4.35 -17.53
CA LEU A 20 0.21 -5.17 -16.35
C LEU A 20 -0.72 -6.39 -16.27
N PRO A 21 -0.36 -7.44 -15.51
CA PRO A 21 -1.29 -8.49 -15.15
C PRO A 21 -2.55 -7.93 -14.49
N GLU A 22 -3.68 -8.59 -14.70
CA GLU A 22 -4.99 -8.11 -14.26
C GLU A 22 -5.06 -7.78 -12.76
N ASP A 23 -4.42 -8.60 -11.93
CA ASP A 23 -4.42 -8.48 -10.46
C ASP A 23 -3.91 -7.12 -9.95
N TYR A 24 -3.05 -6.43 -10.72
CA TYR A 24 -2.54 -5.11 -10.32
C TYR A 24 -3.64 -4.04 -10.33
N TYR A 25 -4.68 -4.20 -11.15
CA TYR A 25 -5.75 -3.22 -11.30
C TYR A 25 -6.89 -3.36 -10.28
N HIS A 26 -6.90 -4.42 -9.47
CA HIS A 26 -7.99 -4.72 -8.54
C HIS A 26 -7.76 -4.22 -7.11
N GLY A 27 -6.56 -3.72 -6.81
CA GLY A 27 -6.16 -3.34 -5.45
C GLY A 27 -6.13 -4.53 -4.49
N PHE A 28 -5.59 -4.32 -3.30
CA PHE A 28 -5.56 -5.36 -2.27
C PHE A 28 -6.90 -5.38 -1.52
N GLN A 29 -7.50 -6.57 -1.40
CA GLN A 29 -8.73 -6.80 -0.63
C GLN A 29 -8.41 -7.72 0.55
N GLY A 30 -8.33 -7.15 1.75
CA GLY A 30 -8.01 -7.87 2.97
C GLY A 30 -7.49 -6.97 4.07
N CYS A 31 -6.83 -7.57 5.06
CA CYS A 31 -6.28 -6.89 6.23
C CYS A 31 -4.76 -6.81 6.16
N ILE A 32 -4.21 -5.64 6.48
CA ILE A 32 -2.78 -5.43 6.65
C ILE A 32 -2.55 -5.07 8.10
N GLU A 33 -1.85 -5.94 8.82
CA GLU A 33 -1.54 -5.72 10.23
C GLU A 33 -0.25 -4.91 10.43
N SER A 34 0.79 -5.21 9.63
CA SER A 34 2.09 -4.54 9.76
C SER A 34 2.79 -4.38 8.41
N VAL A 35 3.55 -3.29 8.30
CA VAL A 35 4.39 -2.96 7.13
C VAL A 35 5.75 -2.48 7.65
N VAL A 36 6.82 -2.98 7.04
CA VAL A 36 8.21 -2.57 7.33
C VAL A 36 8.85 -2.14 6.03
N ILE A 37 9.42 -0.93 6.01
CA ILE A 37 10.10 -0.36 4.84
C ILE A 37 11.54 -0.06 5.26
N ASP A 38 12.51 -0.59 4.53
CA ASP A 38 13.95 -0.41 4.80
C ASP A 38 14.39 -0.76 6.24
N GLY A 39 13.66 -1.67 6.89
CA GLY A 39 13.91 -2.10 8.27
C GLY A 39 13.15 -1.30 9.33
N ASP A 40 12.48 -0.21 8.94
CA ASP A 40 11.70 0.65 9.82
C ASP A 40 10.21 0.29 9.78
N PRO A 41 9.54 0.07 10.94
CA PRO A 41 8.12 -0.19 10.98
C PRO A 41 7.31 1.06 10.62
N LEU A 42 6.36 0.89 9.70
CA LEU A 42 5.48 1.96 9.25
C LEU A 42 4.21 2.04 10.13
N HIS A 43 3.96 3.19 10.74
CA HIS A 43 2.71 3.45 11.45
C HIS A 43 1.60 3.84 10.46
N LEU A 44 0.84 2.86 9.97
CA LEU A 44 -0.17 3.02 8.91
C LEU A 44 -1.16 4.18 9.13
N VAL A 45 -1.67 4.34 10.36
CA VAL A 45 -2.64 5.40 10.71
C VAL A 45 -1.98 6.79 10.76
N MET A 46 -0.72 6.87 11.20
CA MET A 46 -0.04 8.15 11.44
C MET A 46 0.67 8.67 10.20
N HIS A 47 1.19 7.76 9.36
CA HIS A 47 1.96 8.11 8.16
C HIS A 47 1.12 8.08 6.88
N GLY A 48 -0.01 7.37 6.88
CA GLY A 48 -0.88 7.25 5.72
C GLY A 48 -1.60 8.55 5.38
N THR A 49 -1.85 8.78 4.08
CA THR A 49 -2.61 9.93 3.58
C THR A 49 -4.04 9.57 3.14
N GLY A 50 -4.39 8.29 3.16
CA GLY A 50 -5.72 7.78 2.80
C GLY A 50 -6.60 7.49 4.01
N GLU A 51 -7.88 7.19 3.76
CA GLU A 51 -8.78 6.72 4.81
C GLU A 51 -8.38 5.31 5.28
N VAL A 52 -8.29 5.12 6.60
CA VAL A 52 -7.99 3.83 7.21
C VAL A 52 -9.26 3.25 7.81
N THR A 53 -9.60 2.04 7.42
CA THR A 53 -10.64 1.23 8.06
C THR A 53 -9.97 0.09 8.81
N PHE A 54 -10.34 -0.10 10.08
CA PHE A 54 -9.85 -1.23 10.85
C PHE A 54 -10.62 -2.49 10.46
N CYS A 55 -9.90 -3.60 10.37
CA CYS A 55 -10.54 -4.89 10.15
C CYS A 55 -11.43 -5.26 11.32
N ASP A 56 -12.53 -5.96 11.00
CA ASP A 56 -13.37 -6.58 12.01
C ASP A 56 -12.51 -7.53 12.83
N GLY A 57 -12.36 -7.26 14.12
CA GLY A 57 -11.64 -8.12 15.03
C GLY A 57 -12.39 -9.45 15.15
N SER A 58 -11.79 -10.52 14.64
CA SER A 58 -12.20 -11.89 14.95
C SER A 58 -11.82 -12.27 16.38
#